data_AF-A0AAD6WWC5-F1
#
_entry.id   AF-A0AAD6WWC5-F1
#
_cell.length_a   1.000
_cell.length_b   1.000
_cell.length_c   1.000
_cell.angle_alpha   90.00
_cell.angle_beta   90.00
_cell.angle_gamma   90.00
#
_symmetry.space_group_name_H-M   'P 1'
#
loop_
_entity.id
_entity.type
_entity.pdbx_description
1 polymer ?
#
loop_
_entity_poly.entity_id
_entity_poly.type
_entity_poly.pdbx_seq_one_letter_code
_entity_poly.pdbx_strand_id
1 'polypeptide(L)'
;PLTKTVFKKKHFTEAFKAVKIEFIHVHGIHIGSTLKYLLQGIPLDVMKAQGRWASDIFSIYLRRHAEIMAPYMQANPQLHA
;
A
#
# COMPACT_ATOMS: atom_id res chain seq x y z
N PRO A 1 0.90 6.61 27.63
CA PRO A 1 1.40 6.88 26.26
C PRO A 1 1.29 5.64 25.36
N LEU A 2 0.80 5.80 24.13
CA LEU A 2 0.71 4.70 23.15
C LEU A 2 2.08 4.49 22.50
N THR A 3 2.94 3.71 23.15
CA THR A 3 4.27 3.38 22.59
C THR A 3 4.13 2.34 21.48
N LYS A 4 5.09 2.30 20.55
CA LYS A 4 5.13 1.33 19.44
C LYS A 4 4.98 -0.12 19.93
N THR A 5 5.61 -0.46 21.05
CA THR A 5 5.56 -1.80 21.66
C THR A 5 4.17 -2.12 22.19
N VAL A 6 3.56 -1.18 22.93
CA VAL A 6 2.21 -1.34 23.47
C VAL A 6 1.19 -1.46 22.35
N PHE A 7 1.30 -0.63 21.31
CA PHE A 7 0.41 -0.68 20.15
C PHE A 7 0.48 -2.03 19.43
N LYS A 8 1.69 -2.54 19.18
CA LYS A 8 1.88 -3.84 18.53
C LYS A 8 1.30 -5.00 19.33
N LYS A 9 1.65 -5.08 20.61
CA LYS A 9 1.22 -6.18 21.49
C LYS A 9 -0.29 -6.18 21.70
N LYS A 10 -0.89 -4.99 21.87
CA LYS A 10 -2.32 -4.87 22.16
C LYS A 10 -3.17 -5.05 20.89
N HIS A 11 -2.87 -4.32 19.81
CA HIS A 11 -3.79 -4.27 18.68
C HIS A 11 -3.47 -5.28 17.58
N PHE A 12 -2.19 -5.45 17.24
CA PHE A 12 -1.85 -6.34 16.14
C PHE A 12 -1.92 -7.81 16.54
N THR A 13 -1.37 -8.20 17.69
CA THR A 13 -1.41 -9.61 18.11
C THR A 13 -2.83 -10.13 18.23
N GLU A 14 -3.77 -9.34 18.78
CA GLU A 14 -5.18 -9.72 18.88
C GLU A 14 -5.84 -9.80 17.50
N ALA A 15 -5.67 -8.77 16.66
CA ALA A 15 -6.25 -8.75 15.32
C ALA A 15 -5.75 -9.92 14.46
N PHE A 16 -4.44 -10.20 14.47
CA PHE A 16 -3.84 -11.29 13.69
C PHE A 16 -4.30 -12.68 14.17
N LYS A 17 -4.42 -12.88 15.49
CA LYS A 17 -5.02 -14.10 16.05
C LYS A 17 -6.45 -14.29 15.56
N ALA A 18 -7.27 -13.23 15.56
CA ALA A 18 -8.67 -13.30 15.12
C ALA A 18 -8.81 -13.76 13.66
N VAL A 19 -7.87 -13.35 12.80
CA VAL A 19 -7.88 -13.72 11.37
C VAL A 19 -6.99 -14.92 11.03
N LYS A 20 -6.35 -15.56 12.02
CA LYS A 20 -5.43 -16.71 11.87
C LYS A 20 -4.29 -16.45 10.87
N ILE A 21 -3.78 -15.22 10.82
CA ILE A 21 -2.63 -14.84 10.00
C ILE A 21 -1.43 -14.67 10.93
N GLU A 22 -0.25 -15.14 10.51
CA GLU A 22 1.00 -14.84 11.22
C GLU A 22 1.26 -13.32 11.25
N PHE A 23 1.94 -12.84 12.30
CA PHE A 23 2.17 -11.39 12.46
C PHE A 23 2.89 -10.82 11.24
N ILE A 24 2.18 -10.00 10.46
CA ILE A 24 2.76 -9.22 9.38
C ILE A 24 3.39 -7.97 10.01
N HIS A 25 4.66 -7.73 9.73
CA HIS A 25 5.33 -6.50 10.14
C HIS A 25 4.52 -5.27 9.71
N VAL A 26 4.51 -4.21 10.53
CA VAL A 26 3.78 -2.96 10.25
C VAL A 26 4.15 -2.37 8.88
N HIS A 27 5.39 -2.58 8.44
CA HIS A 27 5.85 -2.22 7.09
C HIS A 27 5.08 -2.95 5.98
N GLY A 28 4.81 -4.25 6.16
CA GLY A 28 3.99 -5.03 5.24
C GLY A 28 2.54 -4.55 5.17
N ILE A 29 1.97 -4.09 6.30
CA ILE A 29 0.63 -3.46 6.32
C ILE A 29 0.65 -2.14 5.53
N HIS A 30 1.70 -1.34 5.66
CA HIS A 30 1.85 -0.08 4.93
C HIS A 30 1.94 -0.31 3.41
N ILE A 31 2.72 -1.31 2.98
CA ILE A 31 2.80 -1.72 1.58
C ILE A 31 1.46 -2.28 1.08
N GLY A 32 0.87 -3.22 1.82
CA GLY A 32 -0.37 -3.88 1.43
C GLY A 32 -1.55 -2.92 1.32
N SER A 33 -1.64 -1.94 2.23
CA SER A 33 -2.64 -0.87 2.14
C SER A 33 -2.41 0.02 0.92
N THR A 34 -1.15 0.40 0.64
CA THR A 34 -0.82 1.17 -0.57
C THR A 34 -1.30 0.44 -1.83
N LEU A 35 -0.97 -0.84 -1.96
CA LEU A 35 -1.39 -1.66 -3.08
C LEU A 35 -2.92 -1.76 -3.19
N LYS A 36 -3.61 -1.98 -2.07
CA LYS A 36 -5.07 -2.09 -2.03
C LYS A 36 -5.74 -0.84 -2.57
N TYR A 37 -5.30 0.34 -2.15
CA TYR A 37 -5.91 1.60 -2.60
C TYR A 37 -5.63 1.90 -4.07
N LEU A 38 -4.43 1.58 -4.56
CA LEU A 38 -4.12 1.75 -5.99
C LEU A 38 -5.00 0.85 -6.87
N LEU A 39 -5.25 -0.40 -6.45
CA LEU A 39 -6.18 -1.30 -7.15
C LEU A 39 -7.64 -0.82 -7.08
N GLN A 40 -7.98 0.02 -6.11
CA GLN A 40 -9.28 0.69 -6.01
C GLN A 40 -9.34 1.98 -6.85
N GLY A 41 -8.29 2.30 -7.62
CA GLY A 41 -8.25 3.44 -8.52
C GLY A 41 -7.80 4.75 -7.87
N ILE A 42 -7.28 4.72 -6.64
CA ILE A 42 -6.68 5.92 -6.04
C ILE A 42 -5.43 6.31 -6.84
N PRO A 43 -5.26 7.59 -7.21
CA PRO A 43 -4.10 8.03 -7.97
C PRO A 43 -2.75 7.78 -7.29
N LEU A 44 -1.69 7.56 -8.08
CA LEU A 44 -0.33 7.28 -7.60
C LEU A 44 0.23 8.41 -6.74
N ASP A 45 0.02 9.67 -7.13
CA ASP A 45 0.44 10.87 -6.41
C ASP A 45 -0.32 11.04 -5.09
N VAL A 46 -1.62 10.76 -5.07
CA VAL A 46 -2.43 10.74 -3.85
C VAL A 46 -1.91 9.68 -2.89
N MET A 47 -1.62 8.47 -3.37
CA MET A 47 -1.05 7.42 -2.53
C MET A 47 0.38 7.71 -2.05
N LYS A 48 1.19 8.38 -2.89
CA LYS A 48 2.52 8.86 -2.50
C LYS A 48 2.43 9.83 -1.32
N ALA A 49 1.52 10.80 -1.39
CA ALA A 49 1.26 11.76 -0.31
C ALA A 49 0.68 11.07 0.94
N GLN A 50 -0.34 10.23 0.79
CA GLN A 50 -1.01 9.57 1.90
C GLN A 50 -0.09 8.60 2.66
N GLY A 51 0.76 7.86 1.95
CA GLY A 51 1.76 6.97 2.55
C GLY A 51 3.01 7.69 3.06
N ARG A 52 3.09 9.02 2.90
CA ARG A 52 4.28 9.84 3.25
C ARG A 52 5.56 9.28 2.63
N TRP A 53 5.46 8.81 1.39
CA TRP A 53 6.60 8.30 0.66
C TRP A 53 7.47 9.47 0.22
N ALA A 54 8.71 9.51 0.72
CA ALA A 54 9.66 10.59 0.44
C ALA A 54 10.12 10.62 -1.04
N SER A 55 9.96 9.51 -1.76
CA SER A 55 10.39 9.34 -3.15
C SER A 55 9.49 8.34 -3.86
N ASP A 56 9.72 8.14 -5.15
CA ASP A 56 9.04 7.13 -5.97
C ASP A 56 9.50 5.69 -5.67
N ILE A 57 10.30 5.48 -4.62
CA ILE A 57 10.71 4.14 -4.15
C ILE A 57 9.48 3.28 -3.83
N PHE A 58 8.33 3.86 -3.50
CA PHE A 58 7.10 3.07 -3.32
C PHE A 58 6.71 2.24 -4.55
N SER A 59 7.17 2.64 -5.74
CA SER A 59 6.96 1.92 -6.99
C SER A 59 7.51 0.49 -6.97
N ILE A 60 8.60 0.23 -6.22
CA ILE A 60 9.20 -1.11 -6.09
C ILE A 60 8.26 -2.09 -5.36
N TYR A 61 7.31 -1.58 -4.61
CA TYR A 61 6.34 -2.37 -3.85
C TYR A 61 5.02 -2.54 -4.59
N LEU A 62 4.87 -1.93 -5.76
CA LEU A 62 3.71 -2.18 -6.62
C LEU A 62 3.74 -3.66 -7.05
N ARG A 63 2.59 -4.30 -6.92
CA ARG A 63 2.32 -5.61 -7.53
C ARG A 63 1.13 -5.41 -8.46
N ARG A 64 0.93 -6.30 -9.44
CA ARG A 64 -0.13 -6.15 -10.46
C ARG A 64 0.04 -4.87 -11.28
N HIS A 65 1.27 -4.59 -11.73
CA HIS A 65 1.63 -3.37 -12.46
C HIS A 65 0.70 -3.10 -13.64
N ALA A 66 0.36 -4.12 -14.44
CA ALA A 66 -0.51 -3.93 -15.60
C ALA A 66 -1.87 -3.33 -15.22
N GLU A 67 -2.47 -3.80 -14.13
CA GLU A 67 -3.79 -3.31 -13.68
C GLU A 67 -3.71 -1.90 -13.13
N ILE A 68 -2.65 -1.61 -12.36
CA ILE A 68 -2.43 -0.27 -11.80
C ILE A 68 -2.11 0.74 -12.91
N MET A 69 -1.34 0.34 -13.91
CA MET A 69 -0.86 1.22 -14.98
C MET A 69 -1.85 1.38 -16.13
N ALA A 70 -2.75 0.41 -16.35
CA ALA A 70 -3.68 0.43 -17.48
C ALA A 70 -4.48 1.75 -17.60
N PRO A 71 -5.07 2.33 -16.52
CA PRO A 71 -5.78 3.60 -16.61
C PRO A 71 -4.90 4.76 -17.09
N TYR A 72 -3.61 4.76 -16.70
CA TYR A 72 -2.67 5.82 -17.07
C TYR A 72 -2.20 5.67 -18.52
N MET A 73 -1.93 4.44 -18.96
CA MET A 73 -1.55 4.16 -20.35
C MET A 73 -2.70 4.42 -21.32
N GLN A 74 -3.93 4.10 -20.92
CA GLN A 74 -5.13 4.30 -21.73
C GLN A 74 -5.60 5.76 -21.75
N ALA A 75 -5.23 6.58 -20.77
CA ALA A 75 -5.61 8.00 -20.74
C ALA A 75 -4.97 8.80 -21.89
N ASN A 76 -3.77 8.41 -22.33
CA ASN A 76 -3.03 9.10 -23.39
C ASN A 76 -2.46 8.10 -24.41
N PRO A 77 -3.31 7.43 -25.21
CA PRO A 77 -2.88 6.38 -26.13
C PRO A 77 -1.87 6.88 -27.18
N GLN A 78 -1.90 8.18 -27.50
CA GLN A 78 -0.99 8.82 -28.45
C GLN A 78 0.48 8.89 -27.97
N LEU A 79 0.73 8.79 -26.66
CA LEU A 79 2.09 8.76 -26.11
C LEU A 79 2.77 7.38 -26.26
N HIS A 80 2.00 6.37 -26.70
CA HIS A 80 2.41 4.97 -26.72
C HIS A 80 2.16 4.29 -28.08
N ALA A 81 1.82 5.09 -29.10
CA ALA A 81 1.57 4.66 -30.47
C ALA A 81 2.89 4.45 -31.26
#